data_AF-A0A928KHA2-F1
#
_entry.id   AF-A0A928KHA2-F1
#
_cell.length_a   1.000
_cell.length_b   1.000
_cell.length_c   1.000
_cell.angle_alpha   90.00
_cell.angle_beta   90.00
_cell.angle_gamma   90.00
#
_symmetry.space_group_name_H-M   'P 1'
#
loop_
_entity.id
_entity.type
_entity.pdbx_description
1 polymer ?
#
loop_
_entity_poly.entity_id
_entity_poly.type
_entity_poly.pdbx_seq_one_letter_code
_entity_poly.pdbx_strand_id
1 'polypeptide(L)'
;MNNAELLRLIEKFRKRDMLAFSAIYAEFERLIIFYSCKSGGEDYIQELTIFLIELLCSIKTEKFKKDGSLCLKKYIAVAIRNKYITLCREAVKYESHLAQAEEKDFCYYSSVEERILIKDILKKLSPRQRMVIKYKYIYGYSDIELSCLLNISRQAVNRLKNRAITALKEYYM
;
A
#
# COMPACT_ATOMS: atom_id res chain seq x y z
N MET A 1 -10.63 11.99 -1.97
CA MET A 1 -12.03 11.64 -2.44
C MET A 1 -12.81 10.99 -1.29
N ASN A 2 -13.87 11.64 -0.84
CA ASN A 2 -14.65 11.09 0.29
C ASN A 2 -15.67 10.05 -0.18
N ASN A 3 -16.39 9.38 0.78
CA ASN A 3 -17.26 8.22 0.47
C ASN A 3 -18.37 8.60 -0.52
N ALA A 4 -18.94 9.80 -0.29
CA ALA A 4 -20.06 10.18 -1.17
C ALA A 4 -19.60 10.26 -2.64
N GLU A 5 -18.43 10.87 -2.82
CA GLU A 5 -17.92 11.03 -4.20
C GLU A 5 -17.52 9.67 -4.79
N LEU A 6 -16.89 8.86 -4.03
CA LEU A 6 -16.41 7.55 -4.55
C LEU A 6 -17.59 6.62 -4.86
N LEU A 7 -18.61 6.67 -4.06
CA LEU A 7 -19.79 5.81 -4.32
C LEU A 7 -20.48 6.23 -5.62
N ARG A 8 -20.58 7.55 -5.72
CA ARG A 8 -21.17 8.03 -6.99
C ARG A 8 -20.35 7.56 -8.20
N LEU A 9 -19.07 7.66 -8.12
CA LEU A 9 -18.22 7.26 -9.26
C LEU A 9 -18.30 5.76 -9.50
N ILE A 10 -18.47 4.99 -8.44
CA ILE A 10 -18.53 3.53 -8.62
C ILE A 10 -19.84 3.17 -9.34
N GLU A 11 -20.86 3.88 -8.96
CA GLU A 11 -22.14 3.59 -9.64
C GLU A 11 -22.05 3.94 -11.14
N LYS A 12 -21.43 5.04 -11.40
CA LYS A 12 -21.26 5.43 -12.82
C LYS A 12 -20.37 4.44 -13.57
N PHE A 13 -19.34 4.08 -12.89
CA PHE A 13 -18.45 3.07 -13.52
C PHE A 13 -19.22 1.79 -13.83
N ARG A 14 -20.09 1.37 -12.97
CA ARG A 14 -20.83 0.11 -13.21
C ARG A 14 -21.78 0.27 -14.39
N LYS A 15 -22.08 1.47 -14.64
CA LYS A 15 -22.90 1.72 -15.84
C LYS A 15 -22.01 1.92 -17.07
N ARG A 16 -20.80 1.55 -17.02
CA ARG A 16 -19.79 1.48 -18.10
C ARG A 16 -19.27 2.87 -18.46
N ASP A 17 -19.26 3.76 -17.48
CA ASP A 17 -18.61 5.08 -17.69
C ASP A 17 -17.10 5.00 -17.38
N MET A 18 -16.37 5.14 -18.50
CA MET A 18 -14.91 4.92 -18.35
C MET A 18 -14.25 6.16 -17.73
N LEU A 19 -14.90 7.27 -17.82
CA LEU A 19 -14.35 8.47 -17.17
C LEU A 19 -14.40 8.35 -15.64
N ALA A 20 -15.42 7.67 -15.24
CA ALA A 20 -15.51 7.43 -13.79
C ALA A 20 -14.39 6.51 -13.29
N PHE A 21 -14.15 5.54 -14.16
CA PHE A 21 -13.02 4.68 -13.74
C PHE A 21 -11.71 5.48 -13.73
N SER A 22 -11.49 6.21 -14.73
CA SER A 22 -10.25 7.01 -14.78
C SER A 22 -10.09 7.88 -13.52
N ALA A 23 -11.13 8.45 -13.04
CA ALA A 23 -11.05 9.28 -11.84
C ALA A 23 -10.73 8.44 -10.60
N ILE A 24 -11.37 7.29 -10.58
CA ILE A 24 -11.08 6.43 -9.42
C ILE A 24 -9.63 5.94 -9.51
N TYR A 25 -9.26 5.50 -10.69
CA TYR A 25 -7.88 5.01 -10.85
C TYR A 25 -6.86 6.07 -10.48
N ALA A 26 -7.02 7.24 -10.89
CA ALA A 26 -6.08 8.33 -10.56
C ALA A 26 -5.87 8.45 -9.04
N GLU A 27 -6.94 8.11 -8.33
CA GLU A 27 -6.82 8.21 -6.86
C GLU A 27 -5.93 7.10 -6.28
N PHE A 28 -5.87 5.98 -6.97
CA PHE A 28 -5.13 4.86 -6.37
C PHE A 28 -3.89 4.52 -7.20
N GLU A 29 -3.63 5.35 -8.15
CA GLU A 29 -2.55 5.05 -9.11
C GLU A 29 -1.20 5.00 -8.37
N ARG A 30 -1.05 6.02 -7.58
CA ARG A 30 0.26 6.04 -6.89
C ARG A 30 0.42 4.79 -6.01
N LEU A 31 -0.60 4.37 -5.35
CA LEU A 31 -0.54 3.16 -4.50
C LEU A 31 -0.29 1.90 -5.34
N ILE A 32 -0.94 1.82 -6.44
CA ILE A 32 -0.78 0.63 -7.32
C ILE A 32 0.64 0.60 -7.87
N ILE A 33 1.12 1.77 -8.28
CA ILE A 33 2.50 1.81 -8.79
C ILE A 33 3.49 1.44 -7.67
N PHE A 34 3.22 1.97 -6.54
CA PHE A 34 4.09 1.65 -5.40
C PHE A 34 4.18 0.14 -5.16
N TYR A 35 3.10 -0.54 -5.20
CA TYR A 35 3.15 -1.99 -4.87
C TYR A 35 3.61 -2.79 -6.09
N SER A 36 3.51 -2.25 -7.20
CA SER A 36 3.99 -2.96 -8.41
C SER A 36 5.51 -2.88 -8.52
N CYS A 37 6.19 -1.88 -7.97
CA CYS A 37 7.65 -1.66 -8.06
C CYS A 37 8.39 -2.55 -7.06
N LYS A 38 7.70 -3.11 -6.18
CA LYS A 38 8.31 -3.95 -5.12
C LYS A 38 8.32 -5.42 -5.57
N SER A 39 7.74 -5.78 -6.87
CA SER A 39 7.57 -7.22 -7.17
C SER A 39 7.88 -7.47 -8.65
N GLY A 40 8.72 -6.51 -9.43
CA GLY A 40 9.32 -7.03 -10.70
C GLY A 40 8.61 -6.46 -11.92
N GLY A 41 7.85 -5.11 -11.78
CA GLY A 41 7.60 -4.40 -13.06
C GLY A 41 6.16 -4.59 -13.54
N GLU A 42 5.66 -4.05 -14.81
CA GLU A 42 4.41 -3.75 -15.55
C GLU A 42 3.39 -4.89 -15.39
N ASP A 43 3.83 -6.14 -14.94
CA ASP A 43 2.88 -7.27 -14.77
C ASP A 43 2.08 -7.13 -13.48
N TYR A 44 2.63 -6.54 -12.55
CA TYR A 44 1.90 -6.39 -11.27
C TYR A 44 0.95 -5.18 -11.33
N ILE A 45 1.36 -4.20 -12.13
CA ILE A 45 0.41 -3.06 -12.28
C ILE A 45 -0.88 -3.56 -12.94
N GLN A 46 -0.67 -4.37 -13.96
CA GLN A 46 -1.88 -4.86 -14.65
C GLN A 46 -2.71 -5.77 -13.72
N GLU A 47 -2.05 -6.55 -12.96
CA GLU A 47 -2.79 -7.47 -12.06
C GLU A 47 -3.56 -6.69 -10.98
N LEU A 48 -2.92 -5.73 -10.46
CA LEU A 48 -3.61 -4.97 -9.40
C LEU A 48 -4.71 -4.09 -10.00
N THR A 49 -4.45 -3.64 -11.24
CA THR A 49 -5.51 -2.85 -11.89
C THR A 49 -6.72 -3.75 -12.17
N ILE A 50 -6.45 -4.94 -12.65
CA ILE A 50 -7.57 -5.88 -12.88
C ILE A 50 -8.30 -6.17 -11.56
N PHE A 51 -7.53 -6.35 -10.53
CA PHE A 51 -8.16 -6.56 -9.22
C PHE A 51 -9.04 -5.38 -8.82
N LEU A 52 -8.48 -4.19 -9.02
CA LEU A 52 -9.29 -3.01 -8.66
C LEU A 52 -10.61 -2.99 -9.43
N ILE A 53 -10.55 -3.35 -10.69
CA ILE A 53 -11.78 -3.35 -11.51
C ILE A 53 -12.76 -4.40 -10.93
N GLU A 54 -12.24 -5.55 -10.66
CA GLU A 54 -13.10 -6.61 -10.11
C GLU A 54 -13.72 -6.21 -8.76
N LEU A 55 -12.88 -5.59 -8.01
CA LEU A 55 -13.38 -5.15 -6.69
C LEU A 55 -14.51 -4.12 -6.86
N LEU A 56 -14.31 -3.21 -7.79
CA LEU A 56 -15.33 -2.16 -7.96
C LEU A 56 -16.63 -2.76 -8.50
N CYS A 57 -16.55 -3.87 -9.16
CA CYS A 57 -17.78 -4.51 -9.66
C CYS A 57 -18.46 -5.32 -8.55
N SER A 58 -17.73 -5.75 -7.59
CA SER A 58 -18.35 -6.72 -6.65
C SER A 58 -18.59 -6.07 -5.28
N ILE A 59 -18.04 -4.91 -5.10
CA ILE A 59 -18.12 -4.33 -3.74
C ILE A 59 -19.58 -4.00 -3.42
N LYS A 60 -20.00 -4.36 -2.22
CA LYS A 60 -21.38 -4.03 -1.79
C LYS A 60 -21.43 -2.60 -1.22
N THR A 61 -21.92 -1.70 -2.05
CA THR A 61 -21.85 -0.25 -1.72
C THR A 61 -22.85 0.07 -0.61
N GLU A 62 -23.76 -0.82 -0.32
CA GLU A 62 -24.76 -0.59 0.74
C GLU A 62 -24.11 -0.63 2.13
N LYS A 63 -22.94 -1.16 2.17
CA LYS A 63 -22.29 -1.28 3.49
C LYS A 63 -21.57 0.02 3.87
N PHE A 64 -21.62 0.97 2.92
CA PHE A 64 -20.89 2.21 3.23
C PHE A 64 -21.86 3.38 3.23
N LYS A 65 -21.59 4.30 4.24
CA LYS A 65 -22.48 5.49 4.34
C LYS A 65 -22.09 6.54 3.28
N LYS A 66 -23.16 7.06 2.68
CA LYS A 66 -22.90 8.15 1.72
C LYS A 66 -22.62 9.47 2.47
N ASP A 67 -21.46 9.55 3.01
CA ASP A 67 -21.12 10.76 3.82
C ASP A 67 -19.70 11.20 3.48
N GLY A 68 -19.20 12.15 4.14
CA GLY A 68 -17.86 12.72 3.87
C GLY A 68 -16.74 11.86 4.48
N SER A 69 -17.01 10.60 4.90
CA SER A 69 -15.97 9.77 5.55
C SER A 69 -15.07 9.13 4.48
N LEU A 70 -13.96 8.58 4.96
CA LEU A 70 -13.00 7.99 3.98
C LEU A 70 -12.96 6.48 4.14
N CYS A 71 -13.91 5.90 4.70
CA CYS A 71 -13.91 4.46 5.03
C CYS A 71 -13.82 3.61 3.75
N LEU A 72 -14.57 3.99 2.76
CA LEU A 72 -14.54 3.21 1.50
C LEU A 72 -13.17 3.31 0.82
N LYS A 73 -12.74 4.49 0.85
CA LYS A 73 -11.37 4.65 0.28
C LYS A 73 -10.36 3.77 1.01
N LYS A 74 -10.42 3.79 2.30
CA LYS A 74 -9.49 2.95 3.10
C LYS A 74 -9.71 1.47 2.80
N TYR A 75 -10.87 1.17 2.71
CA TYR A 75 -11.16 -0.25 2.44
C TYR A 75 -10.50 -0.69 1.12
N ILE A 76 -10.68 0.12 0.10
CA ILE A 76 -10.13 -0.27 -1.22
C ILE A 76 -8.60 -0.29 -1.14
N ALA A 77 -8.03 0.63 -0.45
CA ALA A 77 -6.55 0.65 -0.30
C ALA A 77 -6.05 -0.63 0.37
N VAL A 78 -6.76 -0.98 1.43
CA VAL A 78 -6.32 -2.17 2.16
C VAL A 78 -6.50 -3.41 1.27
N ALA A 79 -7.55 -3.49 0.54
CA ALA A 79 -7.79 -4.63 -0.37
C ALA A 79 -6.68 -4.73 -1.43
N ILE A 80 -6.31 -3.61 -1.97
CA ILE A 80 -5.21 -3.62 -2.96
C ILE A 80 -3.92 -4.13 -2.32
N ARG A 81 -3.65 -3.68 -1.18
CA ARG A 81 -2.45 -4.18 -0.49
C ARG A 81 -2.51 -5.70 -0.28
N ASN A 82 -3.62 -6.13 0.23
CA ASN A 82 -3.73 -7.58 0.51
C ASN A 82 -3.56 -8.39 -0.78
N LYS A 83 -4.14 -7.85 -1.82
CA LYS A 83 -3.93 -8.57 -3.09
C LYS A 83 -2.43 -8.61 -3.46
N TYR A 84 -1.81 -7.55 -3.33
CA TYR A 84 -0.35 -7.55 -3.58
C TYR A 84 0.36 -8.60 -2.74
N ILE A 85 0.09 -8.66 -1.46
CA ILE A 85 0.75 -9.65 -0.59
C ILE A 85 0.47 -11.06 -1.09
N THR A 86 -0.77 -11.28 -1.51
CA THR A 86 -1.12 -12.61 -2.05
C THR A 86 -0.29 -12.91 -3.31
N LEU A 87 -0.16 -11.94 -4.11
CA LEU A 87 0.63 -12.14 -5.34
C LEU A 87 2.10 -12.45 -5.01
N CYS A 88 2.57 -11.79 -4.02
CA CYS A 88 3.97 -12.05 -3.62
C CYS A 88 4.11 -13.48 -3.09
N ARG A 89 3.20 -13.87 -2.32
CA ARG A 89 3.29 -15.24 -1.75
C ARG A 89 3.22 -16.29 -2.87
N GLU A 90 2.36 -16.00 -3.87
CA GLU A 90 2.24 -16.94 -4.99
C GLU A 90 3.52 -16.98 -5.83
N ALA A 91 4.09 -15.89 -5.93
CA ALA A 91 5.34 -15.83 -6.69
C ALA A 91 6.45 -16.64 -6.01
N VAL A 92 6.48 -16.49 -4.71
CA VAL A 92 7.48 -17.27 -3.95
C VAL A 92 7.16 -18.77 -4.08
N LYS A 93 5.93 -19.16 -3.90
CA LYS A 93 5.53 -20.58 -4.04
C LYS A 93 5.87 -21.13 -5.43
N TYR A 94 5.54 -20.34 -6.44
CA TYR A 94 5.88 -20.75 -7.81
C TYR A 94 7.39 -20.91 -8.00
N GLU A 95 8.20 -20.15 -7.40
CA GLU A 95 9.67 -20.22 -7.53
C GLU A 95 10.24 -21.36 -6.66
N SER A 96 9.61 -21.60 -5.46
CA SER A 96 10.03 -22.77 -4.66
C SER A 96 9.78 -24.07 -5.43
N HIS A 97 8.79 -24.03 -6.39
CA HIS A 97 8.54 -25.23 -7.25
C HIS A 97 9.48 -25.24 -8.45
N LEU A 98 10.17 -24.03 -8.82
CA LEU A 98 11.05 -23.91 -10.01
C LEU A 98 12.52 -23.91 -9.58
N ALA A 99 12.92 -23.84 -8.25
CA ALA A 99 14.30 -23.85 -7.68
C ALA A 99 14.94 -25.22 -7.93
N GLN A 100 14.75 -25.95 -9.15
CA GLN A 100 15.83 -26.73 -9.82
C GLN A 100 16.35 -25.98 -11.05
N ALA A 101 16.56 -24.68 -11.05
CA ALA A 101 17.39 -24.14 -12.15
C ALA A 101 17.49 -22.62 -12.01
N GLU A 102 18.46 -22.13 -11.23
CA GLU A 102 19.41 -21.02 -11.32
C GLU A 102 18.75 -19.71 -10.87
N GLU A 103 19.28 -19.17 -9.79
CA GLU A 103 19.42 -17.94 -9.01
C GLU A 103 19.58 -16.71 -9.90
N LYS A 104 18.39 -16.01 -10.16
CA LYS A 104 18.61 -14.61 -10.56
C LYS A 104 17.59 -13.70 -9.87
N ASP A 105 18.11 -12.79 -9.02
CA ASP A 105 18.28 -11.41 -8.53
C ASP A 105 17.08 -10.54 -8.93
N PHE A 106 16.16 -10.28 -7.97
CA PHE A 106 15.14 -9.22 -8.13
C PHE A 106 15.65 -7.90 -7.53
N CYS A 107 15.79 -6.74 -8.42
CA CYS A 107 15.45 -5.39 -8.91
C CYS A 107 15.18 -4.44 -7.73
N TYR A 108 15.98 -3.24 -7.71
CA TYR A 108 15.90 -1.93 -7.04
C TYR A 108 15.95 -0.81 -8.08
N TYR A 109 14.90 -0.17 -8.49
CA TYR A 109 15.57 1.07 -9.00
C TYR A 109 15.80 2.05 -7.84
N SER A 110 16.67 1.75 -6.92
CA SER A 110 17.58 2.61 -6.14
C SER A 110 19.04 2.25 -6.43
N SER A 111 19.72 3.18 -7.15
CA SER A 111 21.16 2.82 -7.23
C SER A 111 21.63 2.09 -5.96
N VAL A 112 22.26 1.00 -6.09
CA VAL A 112 22.89 0.27 -4.95
C VAL A 112 23.28 1.27 -3.85
N GLU A 113 23.63 2.35 -4.31
CA GLU A 113 24.05 3.38 -3.32
C GLU A 113 22.85 3.94 -2.55
N GLU A 114 21.76 4.05 -3.12
CA GLU A 114 20.52 4.55 -2.49
C GLU A 114 19.91 3.51 -1.56
N ARG A 115 20.08 2.28 -1.87
CA ARG A 115 19.54 1.20 -1.00
C ARG A 115 20.41 1.05 0.26
N ILE A 116 21.65 1.19 -0.02
CA ILE A 116 22.56 1.08 1.14
C ILE A 116 22.34 2.29 2.06
N LEU A 117 22.08 3.38 1.43
CA LEU A 117 21.85 4.59 2.24
C LEU A 117 20.54 4.49 3.03
N ILE A 118 19.50 4.03 2.41
CA ILE A 118 18.19 3.91 3.10
C ILE A 118 18.31 2.86 4.21
N LYS A 119 19.01 1.78 3.88
CA LYS A 119 19.20 0.76 4.94
C LYS A 119 20.03 1.33 6.11
N ASP A 120 20.99 2.09 5.81
CA ASP A 120 21.83 2.69 6.87
C ASP A 120 21.03 3.71 7.70
N ILE A 121 20.19 4.39 7.03
CA ILE A 121 19.43 5.43 7.76
C ILE A 121 18.36 4.77 8.63
N LEU A 122 17.80 3.69 8.12
CA LEU A 122 16.75 3.02 8.92
C LEU A 122 17.37 2.34 10.14
N LYS A 123 18.66 1.93 10.04
CA LYS A 123 19.33 1.32 11.20
C LYS A 123 19.50 2.33 12.34
N LYS A 124 19.32 3.53 12.05
CA LYS A 124 19.52 4.53 13.12
C LYS A 124 18.24 4.72 13.94
N LEU A 125 17.25 4.16 13.41
CA LEU A 125 16.00 4.22 14.23
C LEU A 125 15.99 3.11 15.28
N SER A 126 15.34 3.44 16.39
CA SER A 126 15.12 2.33 17.33
C SER A 126 14.17 1.27 16.74
N PRO A 127 14.25 0.08 17.23
CA PRO A 127 13.41 -1.01 16.70
C PRO A 127 11.92 -0.61 16.69
N ARG A 128 11.60 0.13 17.70
CA ARG A 128 10.16 0.50 17.77
C ARG A 128 9.83 1.59 16.75
N GLN A 129 10.64 2.46 16.48
CA GLN A 129 10.45 3.51 15.43
C GLN A 129 10.46 2.88 14.03
N ARG A 130 11.39 1.99 13.94
CA ARG A 130 11.48 1.33 12.62
C ARG A 130 10.19 0.55 12.34
N MET A 131 9.72 -0.03 13.33
CA MET A 131 8.49 -0.84 13.17
C MET A 131 7.30 0.06 12.79
N VAL A 132 7.21 1.19 13.44
CA VAL A 132 6.06 2.08 13.17
C VAL A 132 6.19 2.67 11.75
N ILE A 133 7.38 2.94 11.32
CA ILE A 133 7.59 3.52 9.98
C ILE A 133 7.31 2.45 8.92
N LYS A 134 7.73 1.23 9.25
CA LYS A 134 7.49 0.12 8.31
C LYS A 134 5.99 -0.17 8.18
N TYR A 135 5.27 -0.25 9.22
CA TYR A 135 3.83 -0.61 9.19
C TYR A 135 2.98 0.54 8.68
N LYS A 136 3.47 1.70 8.95
CA LYS A 136 2.68 2.87 8.49
C LYS A 136 2.91 3.11 6.99
N TYR A 137 4.10 3.06 6.60
CA TYR A 137 4.34 3.58 5.24
C TYR A 137 4.60 2.43 4.26
N ILE A 138 5.00 1.34 4.94
CA ILE A 138 5.20 0.19 4.02
C ILE A 138 3.94 -0.68 4.00
N TYR A 139 3.34 -0.77 5.10
CA TYR A 139 2.23 -1.73 5.18
C TYR A 139 0.90 -0.96 5.24
N GLY A 140 0.91 0.36 5.42
CA GLY A 140 -0.28 1.22 5.23
C GLY A 140 -1.23 1.16 6.42
N TYR A 141 -0.76 0.76 7.53
CA TYR A 141 -1.62 0.73 8.72
C TYR A 141 -1.95 2.16 9.18
N SER A 142 -3.33 2.27 9.69
CA SER A 142 -3.70 3.56 10.29
C SER A 142 -3.16 3.68 11.73
N ASP A 143 -3.18 4.92 12.19
CA ASP A 143 -2.67 5.14 13.57
C ASP A 143 -3.49 4.32 14.59
N ILE A 144 -4.74 4.14 14.21
CA ILE A 144 -5.57 3.33 15.14
C ILE A 144 -5.15 1.86 15.07
N GLU A 145 -4.96 1.36 13.93
CA GLU A 145 -4.50 -0.03 13.76
C GLU A 145 -3.11 -0.25 14.38
N LEU A 146 -2.33 0.73 14.25
CA LEU A 146 -1.00 0.63 14.87
C LEU A 146 -1.08 0.66 16.39
N SER A 147 -2.03 1.49 16.77
CA SER A 147 -2.20 1.54 18.24
C SER A 147 -2.69 0.19 18.78
N CYS A 148 -3.50 -0.40 18.06
CA CYS A 148 -3.98 -1.73 18.48
C CYS A 148 -2.87 -2.78 18.34
N LEU A 149 -2.12 -2.67 17.29
CA LEU A 149 -1.02 -3.61 17.03
C LEU A 149 0.10 -3.47 18.06
N LEU A 150 0.32 -2.27 18.49
CA LEU A 150 1.49 -2.04 19.37
C LEU A 150 1.04 -1.88 20.82
N ASN A 151 -0.29 -2.07 20.93
CA ASN A 151 -0.91 -1.91 22.27
C ASN A 151 -0.48 -0.62 22.96
N ILE A 152 -0.53 0.49 22.24
CA ILE A 152 -0.26 1.83 22.81
C ILE A 152 -1.34 2.79 22.29
N SER A 153 -1.42 3.97 22.91
CA SER A 153 -2.48 4.92 22.50
C SER A 153 -2.18 5.53 21.12
N ARG A 154 -3.24 6.01 20.48
CA ARG A 154 -3.08 6.65 19.16
C ARG A 154 -2.09 7.82 19.23
N GLN A 155 -2.17 8.58 20.38
CA GLN A 155 -1.25 9.73 20.55
C GLN A 155 0.21 9.26 20.66
N ALA A 156 0.31 8.12 21.27
CA ALA A 156 1.67 7.57 21.43
C ALA A 156 2.21 7.08 20.08
N VAL A 157 1.36 6.56 19.23
CA VAL A 157 1.78 6.16 17.86
C VAL A 157 2.22 7.40 17.08
N ASN A 158 1.41 8.48 17.26
CA ASN A 158 1.76 9.73 16.56
C ASN A 158 3.11 10.30 17.03
N ARG A 159 3.34 10.24 18.28
CA ARG A 159 4.62 10.74 18.80
C ARG A 159 5.78 9.87 18.31
N LEU A 160 5.58 8.56 18.35
CA LEU A 160 6.63 7.62 17.89
C LEU A 160 6.92 7.81 16.41
N LYS A 161 5.88 8.04 15.70
CA LYS A 161 6.06 8.30 14.25
C LYS A 161 6.85 9.60 14.03
N ASN A 162 6.43 10.64 14.71
CA ASN A 162 7.11 11.95 14.54
C ASN A 162 8.57 11.90 14.99
N ARG A 163 8.80 11.15 15.97
CA ARG A 163 10.21 11.03 16.40
C ARG A 163 11.03 10.29 15.35
N ALA A 164 10.44 9.27 14.83
CA ALA A 164 11.16 8.51 13.80
C ALA A 164 11.44 9.39 12.57
N ILE A 165 10.50 10.26 12.22
CA ILE A 165 10.68 11.12 11.03
C ILE A 165 11.73 12.19 11.33
N THR A 166 11.61 12.72 12.53
CA THR A 166 12.64 13.72 12.91
C THR A 166 14.04 13.10 12.89
N ALA A 167 14.13 11.89 13.32
CA ALA A 167 15.46 11.23 13.32
C ALA A 167 15.95 11.02 11.87
N LEU A 168 15.05 10.73 11.07
CA LEU A 168 15.46 10.50 9.67
C LEU A 168 15.85 11.81 9.00
N LYS A 169 15.16 12.90 9.32
CA LYS A 169 15.49 14.22 8.75
C LYS A 169 16.86 14.72 9.24
N GLU A 170 17.20 14.45 10.42
CA GLU A 170 18.51 14.89 10.92
C GLU A 170 19.65 14.18 10.17
N TYR A 171 19.35 13.18 9.64
CA TYR A 171 20.45 12.43 9.01
C TYR A 171 20.53 12.75 7.52
N TYR A 172 19.46 13.12 6.94
CA TYR A 172 19.44 13.48 5.52
C TYR A 172 19.85 14.94 5.31
N MET A 173 19.88 15.84 6.40
CA MET A 173 20.38 17.23 6.28
C MET A 173 21.74 17.35 6.97
#